data_AF-A0A0W8FGG4-F1
#
_entry.id   AF-A0A0W8FGG4-F1
#
_cell.length_a   1.000
_cell.length_b   1.000
_cell.length_c   1.000
_cell.angle_alpha   90.00
_cell.angle_beta   90.00
_cell.angle_gamma   90.00
#
_symmetry.space_group_name_H-M   'P 1'
#
loop_
_entity.id
_entity.type
_entity.pdbx_description
1 polymer ?
#
loop_
_entity_poly.entity_id
_entity_poly.type
_entity_poly.pdbx_seq_one_letter_code
_entity_poly.pdbx_strand_id
1 'polypeptide(L)'
;MSCNLPPEALFVLDVLYKGRHFRPDAGYHSEKLSKIYTKKFPERTFLALDDTVRLLMNEGYISQIPKKKVKYYISDRKKTIFALKSHNFNVVDGRFHRL
;
A
#
# COMPACT_ATOMS: atom_id res chain seq x y z
N MET A 1 -15.70 7.34 9.16
CA MET A 1 -14.72 7.66 8.10
C MET A 1 -15.07 6.83 6.88
N SER A 2 -15.59 7.43 5.81
CA SER A 2 -15.77 6.73 4.54
C SER A 2 -14.43 6.68 3.82
N CYS A 3 -13.94 5.47 3.52
CA CYS A 3 -12.70 5.31 2.77
C CYS A 3 -13.02 5.32 1.28
N ASN A 4 -12.89 6.46 0.61
CA ASN A 4 -13.11 6.61 -0.84
C ASN A 4 -11.86 6.27 -1.67
N LEU A 5 -11.08 5.27 -1.23
CA LEU A 5 -9.91 4.85 -1.99
C LEU A 5 -10.32 4.02 -3.21
N PRO A 6 -9.69 4.25 -4.37
CA PRO A 6 -9.94 3.44 -5.56
C PRO A 6 -9.36 2.02 -5.38
N PRO A 7 -9.86 1.02 -6.15
CA PRO A 7 -9.40 -0.37 -6.08
C PRO A 7 -7.88 -0.53 -6.20
N GLU A 8 -7.24 0.30 -7.02
CA GLU A 8 -5.81 0.33 -7.25
C GLU A 8 -5.03 0.72 -6.00
N ALA A 9 -5.52 1.74 -5.28
CA ALA A 9 -4.92 2.20 -4.04
C ALA A 9 -5.06 1.13 -2.95
N LEU A 10 -6.22 0.48 -2.87
CA LEU A 10 -6.46 -0.63 -1.96
C LEU A 10 -5.55 -1.82 -2.26
N PHE A 11 -5.31 -2.12 -3.53
CA PHE A 11 -4.38 -3.19 -3.93
C PHE A 11 -2.95 -2.90 -3.51
N VAL A 12 -2.46 -1.67 -3.70
CA VAL A 12 -1.12 -1.26 -3.24
C VAL A 12 -1.03 -1.39 -1.72
N LEU A 13 -2.06 -0.96 -0.98
CA LEU A 13 -2.12 -1.12 0.47
C LEU A 13 -2.09 -2.59 0.91
N ASP A 14 -2.86 -3.45 0.26
CA ASP A 14 -2.90 -4.89 0.55
C ASP A 14 -1.54 -5.56 0.35
N VAL A 15 -0.83 -5.23 -0.75
CA VAL A 15 0.53 -5.71 -1.02
C VAL A 15 1.48 -5.30 0.11
N LEU A 16 1.49 -4.02 0.47
CA LEU A 16 2.37 -3.52 1.52
C LEU A 16 2.02 -4.11 2.89
N TYR A 17 0.73 -4.29 3.18
CA TYR A 17 0.22 -4.83 4.43
C TYR A 17 0.60 -6.31 4.59
N LYS A 18 0.38 -7.14 3.56
CA LYS A 18 0.74 -8.56 3.56
C LYS A 18 2.24 -8.78 3.72
N GLY A 19 3.05 -7.94 3.08
CA GLY A 19 4.50 -7.95 3.23
C GLY A 19 5.00 -7.33 4.54
N ARG A 20 4.11 -6.82 5.41
CA ARG A 20 4.41 -6.15 6.68
C ARG A 20 5.41 -5.00 6.52
N HIS A 21 5.31 -4.27 5.42
CA HIS A 21 6.17 -3.14 5.09
C HIS A 21 5.74 -1.89 5.87
N PHE A 22 5.94 -1.94 7.19
CA PHE A 22 5.50 -0.91 8.14
C PHE A 22 6.63 -0.09 8.75
N ARG A 23 7.85 -0.25 8.22
CA ARG A 23 9.05 0.42 8.73
C ARG A 23 9.88 0.95 7.56
N PRO A 24 10.61 2.06 7.75
CA PRO A 24 11.43 2.67 6.70
C PRO A 24 12.65 1.83 6.30
N ASP A 25 13.07 0.87 7.13
CA ASP A 25 14.12 -0.09 6.81
C ASP A 25 13.61 -1.29 5.99
N ALA A 26 12.32 -1.58 6.07
CA ALA A 26 11.65 -2.69 5.41
C ALA A 26 10.71 -2.22 4.29
N GLY A 27 11.09 -1.22 3.49
CA GLY A 27 10.26 -0.76 2.36
C GLY A 27 10.19 -1.75 1.19
N TYR A 28 9.05 -1.77 0.50
CA TYR A 28 8.82 -2.55 -0.72
C TYR A 28 9.39 -1.85 -1.95
N HIS A 29 10.06 -2.60 -2.83
CA HIS A 29 10.69 -2.03 -4.03
C HIS A 29 9.67 -1.59 -5.08
N SER A 30 9.80 -0.35 -5.58
CA SER A 30 8.91 0.22 -6.60
C SER A 30 8.86 -0.62 -7.89
N GLU A 31 9.99 -1.12 -8.38
CA GLU A 31 10.06 -1.98 -9.57
C GLU A 31 9.23 -3.26 -9.41
N LYS A 32 9.29 -3.87 -8.21
CA LYS A 32 8.53 -5.09 -7.92
C LYS A 32 7.04 -4.78 -7.82
N LEU A 33 6.68 -3.64 -7.23
CA LEU A 33 5.30 -3.16 -7.13
C LEU A 33 4.72 -2.91 -8.52
N SER A 34 5.49 -2.26 -9.40
CA SER A 34 5.10 -2.02 -10.79
C SER A 34 4.77 -3.30 -11.54
N LYS A 35 5.63 -4.32 -11.45
CA LYS A 35 5.39 -5.61 -12.13
C LYS A 35 4.10 -6.31 -11.68
N ILE A 36 3.80 -6.32 -10.37
CA ILE A 36 2.58 -6.95 -9.88
C ILE A 36 1.34 -6.09 -10.15
N TYR A 37 1.49 -4.77 -10.16
CA TYR A 37 0.43 -3.83 -10.44
C TYR A 37 -0.01 -3.93 -11.90
N THR A 38 0.92 -3.88 -12.85
CA THR A 38 0.60 -4.01 -14.28
C THR A 38 0.03 -5.38 -14.64
N LYS A 39 0.44 -6.44 -13.92
CA LYS A 39 -0.15 -7.76 -14.06
C LYS A 39 -1.60 -7.81 -13.56
N LYS A 40 -1.93 -7.07 -12.50
CA LYS A 40 -3.27 -7.03 -11.87
C LYS A 40 -4.22 -6.10 -12.65
N PHE A 41 -3.69 -4.98 -13.13
CA PHE A 41 -4.41 -3.93 -13.84
C PHE A 41 -3.74 -3.69 -15.21
N PRO A 42 -4.00 -4.55 -16.21
CA PRO A 42 -3.36 -4.45 -17.52
C PRO A 42 -3.98 -3.37 -18.43
N GLU A 43 -5.18 -2.88 -18.10
CA GLU A 43 -5.94 -1.95 -18.94
C GLU A 43 -5.66 -0.47 -18.62
N ARG A 44 -5.81 0.40 -19.63
CA ARG A 44 -5.67 1.87 -19.49
C ARG A 44 -6.81 2.54 -18.71
N THR A 45 -7.85 1.79 -18.38
CA THR A 45 -9.04 2.25 -17.65
C THR A 45 -8.76 2.48 -16.17
N PHE A 46 -7.67 1.89 -15.65
CA PHE A 46 -7.25 2.01 -14.25
C PHE A 46 -6.26 3.16 -14.05
N LEU A 47 -6.20 3.71 -12.84
CA LEU A 47 -5.21 4.72 -12.49
C LEU A 47 -3.79 4.21 -12.75
N ALA A 48 -2.89 5.08 -13.21
CA ALA A 48 -1.48 4.73 -13.30
C ALA A 48 -0.90 4.51 -11.89
N LEU A 49 0.09 3.61 -11.77
CA LEU A 49 0.70 3.32 -10.47
C LEU A 49 1.25 4.58 -9.80
N ASP A 50 1.88 5.47 -10.57
CA ASP A 50 2.46 6.71 -10.03
C ASP A 50 1.38 7.64 -9.46
N ASP A 51 0.23 7.73 -10.11
CA ASP A 51 -0.91 8.50 -9.62
C ASP A 51 -1.52 7.85 -8.37
N THR A 52 -1.64 6.52 -8.35
CA THR A 52 -2.09 5.75 -7.19
C THR A 52 -1.17 5.95 -5.99
N VAL A 53 0.16 5.91 -6.20
CA VAL A 53 1.15 6.12 -5.14
C VAL A 53 1.10 7.57 -4.65
N ARG A 54 1.00 8.55 -5.55
CA ARG A 54 0.84 9.96 -5.18
C ARG A 54 -0.42 10.19 -4.34
N LEU A 55 -1.55 9.61 -4.73
CA LEU A 55 -2.79 9.66 -3.96
C LEU A 55 -2.57 9.11 -2.55
N LEU A 56 -1.98 7.92 -2.43
CA LEU A 56 -1.73 7.28 -1.14
C LEU A 56 -0.74 8.06 -0.26
N MET A 57 0.25 8.73 -0.86
CA MET A 57 1.19 9.60 -0.17
C MET A 57 0.51 10.90 0.32
N ASN A 58 -0.29 11.54 -0.52
CA ASN A 58 -1.03 12.77 -0.17
C ASN A 58 -2.04 12.50 0.96
N GLU A 59 -2.69 11.34 0.91
CA GLU A 59 -3.57 10.87 1.97
C GLU A 59 -2.81 10.35 3.21
N GLY A 60 -1.48 10.30 3.19
CA GLY A 60 -0.66 9.90 4.34
C GLY A 60 -0.72 8.40 4.69
N TYR A 61 -1.22 7.55 3.79
CA TYR A 61 -1.22 6.10 4.01
C TYR A 61 0.17 5.49 3.86
N ILE A 62 0.92 5.96 2.87
CA ILE A 62 2.25 5.45 2.55
C ILE A 62 3.28 6.57 2.55
N SER A 63 4.54 6.19 2.69
CA SER A 63 5.68 7.08 2.56
C SER A 63 6.76 6.44 1.70
N GLN A 64 7.52 7.29 1.01
CA GLN A 64 8.64 6.85 0.18
C GLN A 64 9.97 6.96 0.93
N ILE A 65 10.89 6.05 0.61
CA ILE A 65 12.28 6.11 1.07
C ILE A 65 13.14 6.40 -0.16
N PRO A 66 13.77 7.58 -0.24
CA PRO A 66 14.67 7.90 -1.33
C PRO A 66 15.98 7.12 -1.15
N LYS A 67 16.11 6.00 -1.87
CA LYS A 67 17.36 5.25 -2.07
C LYS A 67 17.63 5.16 -3.57
N LYS A 68 18.79 4.59 -3.96
CA LYS A 68 19.13 4.28 -5.37
C LYS A 68 17.98 3.55 -6.12
N LYS A 69 17.17 2.78 -5.39
CA LYS A 69 15.87 2.30 -5.84
C LYS A 69 14.80 2.75 -4.84
N VAL A 70 13.77 3.43 -5.34
CA VAL A 70 12.66 3.93 -4.51
C VAL A 70 11.96 2.76 -3.81
N LYS A 71 11.66 2.94 -2.53
CA LYS A 71 10.90 1.99 -1.74
C LYS A 71 9.70 2.66 -1.08
N TYR A 72 8.62 1.91 -0.90
CA TYR A 72 7.40 2.37 -0.23
C TYR A 72 7.13 1.57 1.04
N TYR A 73 6.63 2.23 2.07
CA TYR A 73 6.18 1.59 3.30
C TYR A 73 4.89 2.27 3.80
N ILE A 74 4.10 1.55 4.59
CA ILE A 74 2.90 2.08 5.24
C ILE A 74 3.34 2.98 6.40
N SER A 75 2.95 4.26 6.33
CA SER A 75 3.19 5.24 7.38
C SER A 75 2.15 5.14 8.49
N ASP A 76 0.86 5.03 8.13
CA ASP A 76 -0.24 4.92 9.08
C ASP A 76 -0.90 3.54 9.03
N ARG A 77 -0.51 2.68 9.97
CA ARG A 77 -1.05 1.32 10.08
C ARG A 77 -2.54 1.32 10.40
N LYS A 78 -3.00 2.20 11.30
CA LYS A 78 -4.39 2.22 11.75
C LYS A 78 -5.30 2.65 10.60
N LYS A 79 -4.89 3.70 9.87
CA LYS A 79 -5.61 4.17 8.67
C LYS A 79 -5.65 3.09 7.60
N THR A 80 -4.53 2.40 7.33
CA THR A 80 -4.50 1.29 6.35
C THR A 80 -5.38 0.11 6.77
N ILE A 81 -5.32 -0.34 8.02
CA ILE A 81 -6.17 -1.42 8.53
C ILE A 81 -7.65 -1.06 8.38
N PHE A 82 -8.02 0.16 8.76
CA PHE A 82 -9.39 0.65 8.63
C PHE A 82 -9.84 0.67 7.17
N ALA A 83 -9.02 1.19 6.26
CA ALA A 83 -9.30 1.23 4.83
C ALA A 83 -9.51 -0.18 4.25
N LEU A 84 -8.59 -1.10 4.52
CA LEU A 84 -8.67 -2.47 4.05
C LEU A 84 -9.90 -3.22 4.62
N LYS A 85 -10.17 -3.09 5.93
CA LYS A 85 -11.36 -3.69 6.56
C LYS A 85 -12.66 -3.12 5.98
N SER A 86 -12.72 -1.82 5.70
CA SER A 86 -13.89 -1.17 5.11
C SER A 86 -14.21 -1.67 3.69
N HIS A 87 -13.21 -2.20 2.99
CA HIS A 87 -13.33 -2.73 1.63
C HIS A 87 -13.28 -4.27 1.58
N ASN A 88 -13.60 -4.95 2.69
CA ASN A 88 -13.65 -6.40 2.81
C ASN A 88 -12.33 -7.14 2.51
N PHE A 89 -11.17 -6.48 2.63
CA PHE A 89 -9.89 -7.17 2.54
C PHE A 89 -9.63 -7.96 3.83
N ASN A 90 -9.00 -9.13 3.68
CA ASN A 90 -8.62 -9.95 4.82
C ASN A 90 -7.38 -9.36 5.53
N VAL A 91 -7.64 -8.59 6.58
CA VAL A 91 -6.63 -7.97 7.43
C VAL A 91 -6.40 -8.86 8.64
N VAL A 92 -5.32 -9.65 8.62
CA VAL A 92 -4.90 -10.40 9.80
C VAL A 92 -4.21 -9.43 10.74
N ASP A 93 -4.83 -9.17 11.89
CA ASP A 93 -4.16 -8.53 13.02
C ASP A 93 -3.07 -9.52 13.48
N GLY A 94 -1.81 -9.23 13.17
CA GLY A 94 -0.69 -10.12 13.50
C GLY A 94 -0.71 -10.45 15.00
N ARG A 95 -0.29 -11.67 15.37
CA ARG A 95 -0.11 -12.05 16.78
C ARG A 95 0.84 -11.04 17.44
N PHE A 96 0.31 -10.16 18.28
CA PHE A 96 1.11 -9.36 19.20
C PHE A 96 1.83 -10.34 20.13
N HIS A 97 3.10 -10.65 19.86
CA HIS A 97 3.95 -11.18 20.92
C HIS A 97 4.17 -10.03 21.89
N ARG A 98 3.58 -10.13 23.09
CA ARG A 98 4.04 -9.34 24.24
C ARG A 98 5.50 -9.68 24.44
N LEU A 99 6.36 -8.68 24.30
CA LEU A 99 7.69 -8.70 24.92
C LEU A 99 7.52 -8.47 26.42
#